data_AF-A0A1E3JHI0-F1
#
_entry.id   AF-A0A1E3JHI0-F1
#
_cell.length_a   1.000
_cell.length_b   1.000
_cell.length_c   1.000
_cell.angle_alpha   90.00
_cell.angle_beta   90.00
_cell.angle_gamma   90.00
#
_symmetry.space_group_name_H-M   'P 1'
#
loop_
_entity.id
_entity.type
_entity.pdbx_description
1 polymer ?
#
loop_
_entity_poly.entity_id
_entity_poly.type
_entity_poly.pdbx_seq_one_letter_code
_entity_poly.pdbx_strand_id
1 'polypeptide(L)'
;MCKHILNAQVAIRAPCCKKWFDCPECHAESQDHELTRTMEMVFLCKKCKKAFRKDMSEYEEADEFCPHCDNQYVIEAKEAKPMLGVEGEDARMDNRMLKDDREKQKPERSLFNNRDVSDKLDTMPLYQLNPKQQKGR
;
A
#
# COMPACT_ATOMS: atom_id res chain seq x y z
N MET A 1 -14.89 3.14 -7.15
CA MET A 1 -13.60 3.84 -6.95
C MET A 1 -12.53 2.77 -6.94
N CYS A 2 -11.45 2.94 -7.72
CA CYS A 2 -10.32 2.01 -7.74
C CYS A 2 -9.68 1.94 -6.34
N LYS A 3 -9.26 0.75 -5.94
CA LYS A 3 -8.45 0.56 -4.72
C LYS A 3 -7.00 0.99 -4.94
N HIS A 4 -6.51 0.86 -6.17
CA HIS A 4 -5.12 1.09 -6.56
C HIS A 4 -4.80 2.58 -6.81
N ILE A 5 -5.68 3.29 -7.54
CA ILE A 5 -5.52 4.71 -7.89
C ILE A 5 -6.66 5.51 -7.28
N LEU A 6 -6.36 6.25 -6.20
CA LEU A 6 -7.37 6.98 -5.43
C LEU A 6 -7.95 8.18 -6.21
N ASN A 7 -7.15 8.79 -7.08
CA ASN A 7 -7.49 9.99 -7.83
C ASN A 7 -7.92 9.73 -9.29
N ALA A 8 -8.32 8.49 -9.62
CA ALA A 8 -8.73 8.13 -10.98
C ALA A 8 -9.97 8.94 -11.43
N GLN A 9 -9.80 9.84 -12.41
CA GLN A 9 -10.88 10.73 -12.90
C GLN A 9 -11.75 10.12 -14.01
N VAL A 10 -11.28 9.05 -14.65
CA VAL A 10 -11.91 8.42 -15.80
C VAL A 10 -12.05 6.93 -15.56
N ALA A 11 -13.08 6.31 -16.14
CA ALA A 11 -13.18 4.87 -16.28
C ALA A 11 -12.90 4.48 -17.73
N ILE A 12 -12.16 3.40 -17.92
CA ILE A 12 -11.73 2.86 -19.22
C ILE A 12 -12.62 1.68 -19.56
N ARG A 13 -13.12 1.61 -20.79
CA ARG A 13 -13.83 0.43 -21.28
C ARG A 13 -12.85 -0.60 -21.78
N ALA A 14 -12.83 -1.77 -21.16
CA ALA A 14 -11.97 -2.87 -21.60
C ALA A 14 -12.53 -3.53 -22.88
N PRO A 15 -11.76 -3.61 -23.97
CA PRO A 15 -12.25 -4.14 -25.25
C PRO A 15 -12.57 -5.64 -25.22
N CYS A 16 -11.86 -6.41 -24.40
CA CYS A 16 -12.10 -7.83 -24.13
C CYS A 16 -13.55 -8.14 -23.69
N CYS A 17 -14.06 -7.32 -22.77
CA CYS A 17 -15.10 -7.68 -21.83
C CYS A 17 -16.28 -6.72 -21.93
N LYS A 18 -16.05 -5.57 -22.58
CA LYS A 18 -16.97 -4.45 -22.74
C LYS A 18 -17.46 -3.87 -21.40
N LYS A 19 -16.75 -4.16 -20.31
CA LYS A 19 -16.97 -3.63 -18.95
C LYS A 19 -16.08 -2.41 -18.70
N TRP A 20 -16.46 -1.61 -17.71
CA TRP A 20 -15.76 -0.41 -17.31
C TRP A 20 -14.89 -0.67 -16.08
N PHE A 21 -13.64 -0.23 -16.15
CA PHE A 21 -12.69 -0.35 -15.05
C PHE A 21 -11.92 0.96 -14.87
N ASP A 22 -11.56 1.28 -13.64
CA ASP A 22 -10.82 2.51 -13.34
C ASP A 22 -9.31 2.36 -13.59
N CYS A 23 -8.78 1.14 -13.56
CA CYS A 23 -7.35 0.83 -13.57
C CYS A 23 -7.16 -0.61 -14.08
N PRO A 24 -6.01 -0.94 -14.73
CA PRO A 24 -5.75 -2.27 -15.29
C PRO A 24 -5.70 -3.38 -14.23
N GLU A 25 -5.27 -3.05 -13.01
CA GLU A 25 -5.25 -3.99 -11.88
C GLU A 25 -6.68 -4.38 -11.46
N CYS A 26 -7.63 -3.45 -11.44
CA CYS A 26 -9.04 -3.80 -11.18
C CYS A 26 -9.65 -4.69 -12.27
N HIS A 27 -9.14 -4.63 -13.50
CA HIS A 27 -9.52 -5.60 -14.52
C HIS A 27 -8.96 -6.99 -14.18
N ALA A 28 -7.66 -7.09 -13.88
CA ALA A 28 -7.00 -8.35 -13.54
C ALA A 28 -7.57 -9.04 -12.29
N GLU A 29 -8.04 -8.29 -11.30
CA GLU A 29 -8.72 -8.85 -10.12
C GLU A 29 -10.12 -9.39 -10.42
N SER A 30 -10.79 -8.87 -11.46
CA SER A 30 -12.20 -9.16 -11.72
C SER A 30 -12.43 -10.11 -12.90
N GLN A 31 -11.44 -10.30 -13.77
CA GLN A 31 -11.52 -11.14 -14.96
C GLN A 31 -10.35 -12.13 -14.98
N ASP A 32 -10.61 -13.34 -15.47
CA ASP A 32 -9.63 -14.44 -15.52
C ASP A 32 -8.73 -14.41 -16.78
N HIS A 33 -8.62 -13.27 -17.45
CA HIS A 33 -7.83 -13.14 -18.68
C HIS A 33 -7.10 -11.81 -18.76
N GLU A 34 -6.12 -11.73 -19.66
CA GLU A 34 -5.32 -10.52 -19.87
C GLU A 34 -6.08 -9.45 -20.67
N LEU A 35 -5.72 -8.19 -20.46
CA LEU A 35 -6.33 -7.06 -21.17
C LEU A 35 -5.80 -7.01 -22.62
N THR A 36 -6.70 -7.13 -23.58
CA THR A 36 -6.38 -7.00 -25.01
C THR A 36 -5.94 -5.57 -25.33
N ARG A 37 -4.79 -5.43 -26.00
CA ARG A 37 -4.25 -4.13 -26.45
C ARG A 37 -5.01 -3.63 -27.67
N THR A 38 -5.49 -2.39 -27.63
CA THR A 38 -6.09 -1.68 -28.75
C THR A 38 -5.52 -0.27 -28.84
N MET A 39 -5.45 0.28 -30.05
CA MET A 39 -4.97 1.67 -30.26
C MET A 39 -6.09 2.69 -29.96
N GLU A 40 -7.34 2.32 -30.22
CA GLU A 40 -8.51 3.12 -29.86
C GLU A 40 -8.93 2.78 -28.42
N MET A 41 -9.01 3.81 -27.57
CA MET A 41 -9.48 3.68 -26.20
C MET A 41 -10.76 4.47 -25.98
N VAL A 42 -11.69 3.87 -25.22
CA VAL A 42 -12.96 4.51 -24.85
C VAL A 42 -12.94 4.83 -23.38
N PHE A 43 -13.16 6.11 -23.08
CA PHE A 43 -13.07 6.69 -21.76
C PHE A 43 -14.44 7.23 -21.32
N LEU A 44 -14.72 7.16 -20.02
CA LEU A 44 -15.90 7.75 -19.38
C LEU A 44 -15.43 8.72 -18.30
N CYS A 45 -15.64 10.02 -18.52
CA CYS A 45 -15.28 11.03 -17.52
C CYS A 45 -16.20 10.95 -16.31
N LYS A 46 -15.66 10.85 -15.10
CA LYS A 46 -16.48 10.77 -13.87
C LYS A 46 -17.17 12.09 -13.51
N LYS A 47 -16.61 13.23 -13.95
CA LYS A 47 -17.19 14.56 -13.66
C LYS A 47 -18.41 14.85 -14.53
N CYS A 48 -18.34 14.63 -15.85
CA CYS A 48 -19.48 14.89 -16.75
C CYS A 48 -20.28 13.64 -17.13
N LYS A 49 -19.79 12.43 -16.79
CA LYS A 49 -20.40 11.13 -17.10
C LYS A 49 -20.64 10.88 -18.60
N LYS A 50 -19.94 11.62 -19.48
CA LYS A 50 -20.00 11.42 -20.93
C LYS A 50 -18.85 10.53 -21.38
N ALA A 51 -19.16 9.61 -22.29
CA ALA A 51 -18.19 8.72 -22.90
C ALA A 51 -17.59 9.38 -24.14
N PHE A 52 -16.27 9.30 -24.29
CA PHE A 52 -15.53 9.79 -25.45
C PHE A 52 -14.50 8.76 -25.90
N ARG A 53 -14.06 8.89 -27.16
CA ARG A 53 -13.07 8.00 -27.77
C ARG A 53 -11.82 8.82 -28.08
N LYS A 54 -10.66 8.22 -27.84
CA LYS A 54 -9.38 8.81 -28.17
C LYS A 54 -8.45 7.73 -28.72
N ASP A 55 -7.75 8.07 -29.79
CA ASP A 55 -6.79 7.20 -30.43
C ASP A 55 -5.41 7.48 -29.84
N MET A 56 -4.74 6.44 -29.35
CA MET A 56 -3.42 6.56 -28.72
C MET A 56 -2.27 6.74 -29.73
N SER A 57 -2.53 6.67 -31.03
CA SER A 57 -1.50 6.92 -32.07
C SER A 57 -1.15 8.39 -32.24
N GLU A 58 -2.11 9.29 -31.97
CA GLU A 58 -1.99 10.73 -32.16
C GLU A 58 -2.31 11.41 -30.83
N TYR A 59 -1.38 11.28 -29.87
CA TYR A 59 -1.53 11.83 -28.53
C TYR A 59 -0.82 13.18 -28.42
N GLU A 60 -1.59 14.26 -28.33
CA GLU A 60 -1.11 15.64 -28.14
C GLU A 60 -1.47 16.17 -26.76
N GLU A 61 -0.83 17.26 -26.31
CA GLU A 61 -1.09 17.89 -24.99
C GLU A 61 -2.55 18.36 -24.83
N ALA A 62 -3.22 18.72 -25.93
CA ALA A 62 -4.63 19.09 -25.93
C ALA A 62 -5.54 17.91 -25.52
N ASP A 63 -5.07 16.68 -25.68
CA ASP A 63 -5.84 15.47 -25.40
C ASP A 63 -5.82 15.07 -23.93
N GLU A 64 -5.08 15.75 -23.07
CA GLU A 64 -5.09 15.50 -21.62
C GLU A 64 -6.44 15.86 -20.96
N PHE A 65 -7.30 16.58 -21.68
CA PHE A 65 -8.56 17.10 -21.19
C PHE A 65 -9.76 16.37 -21.78
N CYS A 66 -10.83 16.26 -20.99
CA CYS A 66 -12.10 15.74 -21.49
C CYS A 66 -12.76 16.76 -22.44
N PRO A 67 -13.17 16.37 -23.66
CA PRO A 67 -13.76 17.28 -24.68
C PRO A 67 -15.15 17.84 -24.32
N HIS A 68 -15.67 17.50 -23.15
CA HIS A 68 -17.02 17.87 -22.72
C HIS A 68 -17.07 18.80 -21.51
N CYS A 69 -16.00 18.88 -20.73
CA CYS A 69 -16.00 19.54 -19.43
C CYS A 69 -14.60 19.99 -18.98
N ASP A 70 -13.62 19.95 -19.89
CA ASP A 70 -12.24 20.40 -19.70
C ASP A 70 -11.55 19.84 -18.46
N ASN A 71 -11.95 18.64 -18.04
CA ASN A 71 -11.32 17.97 -16.91
C ASN A 71 -10.07 17.24 -17.37
N GLN A 72 -8.93 17.64 -16.83
CA GLN A 72 -7.66 16.96 -17.03
C GLN A 72 -7.73 15.56 -16.41
N TYR A 73 -7.63 14.52 -17.24
CA TYR A 73 -7.72 13.14 -16.76
C TYR A 73 -6.36 12.46 -16.64
N VAL A 74 -5.33 13.00 -17.28
CA VAL A 74 -3.95 12.57 -17.10
C VAL A 74 -3.35 13.35 -15.93
N ILE A 75 -3.28 12.70 -14.78
CA ILE A 75 -2.76 13.26 -13.53
C ILE A 75 -1.90 12.18 -12.86
N GLU A 76 -0.87 12.62 -12.13
CA GLU A 76 -0.02 11.73 -11.32
C GLU A 76 -0.86 10.82 -10.42
N ALA A 77 -0.64 9.51 -10.53
CA ALA A 77 -1.38 8.52 -9.76
C ALA A 77 -1.03 8.61 -8.26
N LYS A 78 -2.06 8.76 -7.41
CA LYS A 78 -1.92 8.68 -5.95
C LYS A 78 -2.24 7.27 -5.48
N GLU A 79 -1.19 6.55 -5.12
CA GLU A 79 -1.28 5.22 -4.52
C GLU A 79 -1.43 5.31 -2.99
N ALA A 80 -2.14 4.34 -2.40
CA ALA A 80 -2.27 4.24 -0.96
C ALA A 80 -0.94 3.83 -0.33
N LYS A 81 -0.25 4.77 0.34
CA LYS A 81 0.98 4.47 1.08
C LYS A 81 0.62 3.78 2.40
N PRO A 82 1.12 2.57 2.68
CA PRO A 82 0.92 1.94 3.98
C PRO A 82 1.67 2.75 5.04
N MET A 83 0.92 3.42 5.92
CA MET A 83 1.49 4.08 7.10
C MET A 83 1.41 3.10 8.28
N LEU A 84 2.57 2.74 8.84
CA LEU A 84 2.65 1.95 10.07
C LEU A 84 2.37 2.88 11.26
N GLY A 85 1.17 2.84 11.80
CA GLY A 85 0.83 3.50 13.07
C GLY A 85 1.29 2.62 14.23
N VAL A 86 2.11 3.17 15.14
CA VAL A 86 2.39 2.52 16.43
C VAL A 86 1.36 3.04 17.41
N GLU A 87 0.38 2.22 17.74
CA GLU A 87 -0.58 2.50 18.81
C GLU A 87 0.13 2.26 20.15
N GLY A 88 0.34 3.33 20.92
CA GLY A 88 0.81 3.21 22.30
C GLY A 88 -0.39 3.11 23.24
N GLU A 89 -0.47 2.03 24.02
CA GLU A 89 -1.38 1.97 25.17
C GLU A 89 -1.00 3.05 26.22
N ASP A 90 -1.88 3.28 27.20
CA ASP A 90 -1.70 4.33 28.22
C ASP A 90 -0.29 4.28 28.82
N ALA A 91 0.44 5.40 28.77
CA ALA A 91 1.83 5.51 29.21
C ALA A 91 2.03 5.12 30.68
N ARG A 92 0.96 5.11 31.50
CA ARG A 92 1.04 4.61 32.88
C ARG A 92 1.13 3.09 32.99
N MET A 93 0.55 2.35 32.05
CA MET A 93 0.56 0.89 32.05
C MET A 93 1.80 0.37 31.33
N ASP A 94 2.17 0.97 30.19
CA ASP A 94 3.33 0.54 29.41
C ASP A 94 4.30 1.69 29.11
N ASN A 95 5.36 1.80 29.93
CA ASN A 95 6.44 2.78 29.76
C ASN A 95 7.44 2.43 28.64
N ARG A 96 7.25 1.33 27.92
CA ARG A 96 8.23 0.84 26.92
C ARG A 96 8.38 1.77 25.72
N MET A 97 7.36 2.55 25.39
CA MET A 97 7.36 3.52 24.29
C MET A 97 7.85 4.92 24.70
N LEU A 98 8.07 5.18 26.00
CA LEU A 98 8.62 6.45 26.50
C LEU A 98 10.15 6.37 26.59
N LYS A 99 10.82 7.33 25.98
CA LYS A 99 12.27 7.50 26.12
C LYS A 99 12.56 8.44 27.29
N ASP A 100 13.27 7.97 28.31
CA ASP A 100 13.79 8.84 29.38
C ASP A 100 15.15 9.41 28.96
N ASP A 101 15.24 10.73 28.81
CA ASP A 101 16.45 11.42 28.39
C ASP A 101 17.52 11.51 29.50
N ARG A 102 17.20 11.12 30.74
CA ARG A 102 18.16 11.09 31.87
C ARG A 102 19.07 9.86 31.82
N GLU A 103 18.63 8.79 31.17
CA GLU A 103 19.43 7.58 31.03
C GLU A 103 20.36 7.66 29.83
N LYS A 104 21.66 7.43 30.04
CA LYS A 104 22.65 7.36 28.97
C LYS A 104 22.37 6.12 28.12
N GLN A 105 22.01 6.31 26.85
CA GLN A 105 21.76 5.20 25.92
C GLN A 105 22.97 4.26 25.89
N LYS A 106 22.76 3.02 26.34
CA LYS A 106 23.77 1.96 26.24
C LYS A 106 23.77 1.43 24.80
N PRO A 107 24.91 1.49 24.07
CA PRO A 107 24.99 1.03 22.67
C PRO A 107 24.82 -0.50 22.52
N GLU A 108 24.85 -1.24 23.63
CA GLU A 108 24.77 -2.70 23.69
C GLU A 108 23.33 -3.21 23.53
N ARG A 109 22.30 -2.36 23.71
CA ARG A 109 20.88 -2.71 23.49
C ARG A 109 20.44 -2.61 22.02
N SER A 110 21.40 -2.64 21.08
CA SER A 110 21.10 -2.68 19.65
C SER A 110 20.99 -4.13 19.19
N LEU A 111 20.02 -4.43 18.32
CA LEU A 111 19.80 -5.77 17.76
C LEU A 111 21.03 -6.35 17.04
N PHE A 112 21.99 -5.50 16.67
CA PHE A 112 23.21 -5.84 15.95
C PHE A 112 24.43 -6.11 16.85
N ASN A 113 24.35 -5.87 18.16
CA ASN A 113 25.43 -6.17 19.10
C ASN A 113 25.17 -7.48 19.85
N ASN A 114 26.09 -8.43 19.73
CA ASN A 114 25.98 -9.79 20.29
C ASN A 114 26.53 -9.93 21.73
N ARG A 115 26.87 -8.83 22.40
CA ARG A 115 27.59 -8.89 23.69
C ARG A 115 26.67 -9.08 24.89
N ASP A 116 25.49 -8.46 24.89
CA ASP A 116 24.50 -8.61 25.97
C ASP A 116 23.24 -9.33 25.48
N VAL A 117 23.13 -10.61 25.85
CA VAL A 117 22.00 -11.51 25.50
C VAL A 117 21.00 -11.62 26.66
N SER A 118 21.28 -10.97 27.80
CA SER A 118 20.43 -11.01 28.99
C SER A 118 19.02 -10.47 28.72
N ASP A 119 18.90 -9.34 28.02
CA ASP A 119 17.62 -8.74 27.62
C ASP A 119 16.85 -9.61 26.58
N LYS A 120 17.46 -10.65 26.01
CA LYS A 120 16.84 -11.55 25.02
C LYS A 120 16.19 -12.79 25.66
N LEU A 121 16.38 -13.05 26.96
CA LEU A 121 16.04 -14.33 27.60
C LEU A 121 14.84 -14.33 28.57
N ASP A 122 14.10 -13.23 28.73
CA ASP A 122 12.96 -13.20 29.68
C ASP A 122 11.59 -13.60 29.06
N THR A 123 11.59 -14.32 27.94
CA THR A 123 10.34 -14.88 27.36
C THR A 123 10.44 -16.33 26.92
N MET A 124 11.34 -17.13 27.52
CA MET A 124 11.24 -18.59 27.34
C MET A 124 10.22 -19.17 28.33
N PRO A 125 9.06 -19.69 27.87
CA PRO A 125 8.14 -20.38 28.74
C PRO A 125 8.82 -21.61 29.37
N LEU A 126 8.59 -21.83 30.67
CA LEU A 126 9.22 -22.85 31.54
C LEU A 126 9.25 -24.28 30.96
N TYR A 127 8.45 -24.59 29.95
CA TYR A 127 8.39 -25.89 29.28
C TYR A 127 9.54 -26.18 28.31
N GLN A 128 10.38 -25.20 27.97
CA GLN A 128 11.56 -25.39 27.10
C GLN A 128 12.86 -25.69 27.86
N LEU A 129 12.82 -25.75 29.20
CA LEU A 129 13.99 -26.13 29.99
C LEU A 129 14.22 -27.65 29.90
N ASN A 130 15.39 -28.04 29.39
CA ASN A 130 15.81 -29.44 29.28
C ASN A 130 15.74 -30.16 30.64
N PRO A 131 15.15 -31.38 30.72
CA PRO A 131 14.98 -32.11 31.98
C PRO A 131 16.29 -32.54 32.66
N LYS A 132 17.45 -32.36 32.01
CA LYS A 132 18.77 -32.65 32.59
C LYS A 132 19.27 -31.59 33.57
N GLN A 133 18.65 -30.41 33.64
CA GLN A 133 19.00 -29.38 34.65
C GLN A 133 18.23 -29.52 35.98
N GLN A 134 17.32 -30.49 36.10
CA GLN A 134 16.57 -30.73 37.34
C GLN A 134 17.25 -31.69 38.33
N LYS A 135 18.47 -32.19 38.05
CA LYS A 135 19.21 -33.04 39.00
C LYS A 135 20.61 -32.52 39.25
N GLY A 136 20.80 -31.86 40.40
CA GLY A 136 22.11 -31.59 40.95
C GLY A 136 22.11 -30.44 41.95
N ARG A 137 21.85 -30.80 43.22
CA ARG A 137 22.19 -30.13 44.49
C ARG A 137 22.11 -28.61 44.57
#